data_AF-A0A7W2G473-F1
#
_entry.id   AF-A0A7W2G473-F1
#
_cell.length_a   1.000
_cell.length_b   1.000
_cell.length_c   1.000
_cell.angle_alpha   90.00
_cell.angle_beta   90.00
_cell.angle_gamma   90.00
#
_symmetry.space_group_name_H-M   'P 1'
#
loop_
_entity.id
_entity.type
_entity.pdbx_description
1 polymer ?
#
loop_
_entity_poly.entity_id
_entity_poly.type
_entity_poly.pdbx_seq_one_letter_code
_entity_poly.pdbx_strand_id
1 'polypeptide(L)'
;MKVDSKKLKIISVVIAVLILCFVGYSFANKSNNSTKQASKTEEPADIKVNEDKTAELKEEKILTNGKVYVQDNKVVATMIVKDDVSDADAKALANKYAKELKEEYKNMPVNVMAVKNDKNIANVKIE
;
A
#
# COMPACT_ATOMS: atom_id res chain seq x y z
N MET A 1 39.93 20.98 8.03
CA MET A 1 39.25 20.39 6.85
C MET A 1 38.36 21.47 6.25
N LYS A 2 38.80 22.11 5.17
CA LYS A 2 38.04 23.13 4.42
C LYS A 2 37.57 22.46 3.13
N VAL A 3 36.26 22.45 2.90
CA VAL A 3 35.66 21.88 1.68
C VAL A 3 35.25 23.05 0.81
N ASP A 4 35.97 23.26 -0.30
CA ASP A 4 35.73 24.34 -1.24
C ASP A 4 34.54 24.02 -2.15
N SER A 5 33.43 24.71 -1.89
CA SER A 5 32.16 24.59 -2.59
C SER A 5 32.14 25.36 -3.92
N LYS A 6 32.66 24.79 -5.01
CA LYS A 6 32.55 25.39 -6.38
C LYS A 6 32.39 24.43 -7.57
N LYS A 7 31.96 23.17 -7.41
CA LYS A 7 31.87 22.23 -8.55
C LYS A 7 30.63 21.32 -8.63
N LEU A 8 29.46 21.83 -8.27
CA LEU A 8 28.22 21.04 -8.41
C LEU A 8 27.06 21.87 -8.97
N LYS A 9 27.27 22.47 -10.15
CA LYS A 9 26.22 23.15 -10.94
C LYS A 9 26.14 22.68 -12.41
N ILE A 10 26.69 21.52 -12.76
CA ILE A 10 26.87 21.14 -14.19
C ILE A 10 26.14 19.84 -14.61
N ILE A 11 25.51 19.07 -13.73
CA ILE A 11 24.85 17.81 -14.13
C ILE A 11 23.32 17.94 -14.04
N SER A 12 22.78 18.95 -14.73
CA SER A 12 21.33 19.25 -14.82
C SER A 12 20.77 19.07 -16.24
N VAL A 13 21.47 18.39 -17.16
CA VAL A 13 21.16 18.52 -18.61
C VAL A 13 21.02 17.21 -19.41
N VAL A 14 21.23 16.00 -18.86
CA VAL A 14 21.43 14.81 -19.75
C VAL A 14 20.33 13.72 -19.75
N ILE A 15 19.28 13.75 -18.92
CA ILE A 15 18.25 12.68 -18.95
C ILE A 15 16.84 13.28 -19.13
N ALA A 16 16.71 14.07 -20.19
CA ALA A 16 15.44 14.56 -20.73
C ALA A 16 15.10 13.87 -22.08
N VAL A 17 15.68 12.70 -22.35
CA VAL A 17 15.51 11.95 -23.62
C VAL A 17 15.28 10.47 -23.31
N LEU A 18 14.08 10.12 -22.86
CA LEU A 18 13.59 8.72 -22.81
C LEU A 18 12.05 8.70 -22.76
N ILE A 19 11.44 9.58 -23.55
CA ILE A 19 10.01 9.55 -23.88
C ILE A 19 9.97 9.40 -25.40
N LEU A 20 9.60 8.21 -25.88
CA LEU A 20 8.89 7.92 -27.15
C LEU A 20 8.96 6.41 -27.40
N CYS A 21 7.78 5.79 -27.54
CA CYS A 21 7.46 4.48 -28.14
C CYS A 21 6.67 3.53 -27.23
N PHE A 22 5.42 3.89 -26.91
CA PHE A 22 4.34 2.90 -26.76
C PHE A 22 3.05 3.47 -27.36
N VAL A 23 2.95 3.43 -28.68
CA VAL A 23 1.69 3.64 -29.42
C VAL A 23 1.17 2.26 -29.85
N GLY A 24 0.02 1.90 -29.26
CA GLY A 24 -1.09 1.15 -29.87
C GLY A 24 -0.82 -0.17 -30.61
N TYR A 25 -1.23 -1.29 -29.98
CA TYR A 25 -1.81 -2.41 -30.71
C TYR A 25 -3.24 -2.65 -30.20
N SER A 26 -4.21 -2.07 -30.92
CA SER A 26 -5.60 -2.50 -30.84
C SER A 26 -5.74 -3.77 -31.68
N PHE A 27 -6.00 -4.90 -31.03
CA PHE A 27 -6.50 -6.09 -31.73
C PHE A 27 -7.86 -6.46 -31.16
N ALA A 28 -8.90 -6.13 -31.92
CA ALA A 28 -10.24 -6.59 -31.71
C ALA A 28 -10.44 -7.93 -32.44
N ASN A 29 -10.84 -8.98 -31.72
CA ASN A 29 -11.98 -9.82 -32.13
C ASN A 29 -12.36 -10.88 -31.06
N LYS A 30 -13.57 -10.68 -30.51
CA LYS A 30 -14.71 -11.62 -30.51
C LYS A 30 -14.50 -13.04 -29.93
N SER A 31 -15.13 -13.30 -28.77
CA SER A 31 -16.24 -14.26 -28.65
C SER A 31 -16.84 -14.27 -27.23
N ASN A 32 -18.15 -14.48 -27.17
CA ASN A 32 -19.04 -14.34 -26.04
C ASN A 32 -18.86 -15.41 -24.95
N ASN A 33 -18.81 -14.97 -23.69
CA ASN A 33 -19.57 -15.64 -22.63
C ASN A 33 -19.96 -14.58 -21.58
N SER A 34 -21.13 -13.98 -21.77
CA SER A 34 -21.70 -12.98 -20.89
C SER A 34 -22.33 -13.65 -19.66
N THR A 35 -21.51 -14.04 -18.69
CA THR A 35 -21.95 -14.06 -17.30
C THR A 35 -22.09 -12.59 -16.90
N LYS A 36 -23.34 -12.09 -16.85
CA LYS A 36 -23.69 -10.82 -16.21
C LYS A 36 -23.36 -10.93 -14.72
N GLN A 37 -22.09 -10.82 -14.36
CA GLN A 37 -21.72 -10.31 -13.05
C GLN A 37 -22.01 -8.82 -13.14
N ALA A 38 -23.05 -8.38 -12.45
CA ALA A 38 -23.36 -6.98 -12.30
C ALA A 38 -22.09 -6.28 -11.81
N SER A 39 -21.37 -5.62 -12.74
CA SER A 39 -20.44 -4.58 -12.40
C SER A 39 -21.31 -3.48 -11.82
N LYS A 40 -21.51 -3.58 -10.50
CA LYS A 40 -21.83 -2.42 -9.69
C LYS A 40 -20.72 -1.45 -10.04
N THR A 41 -21.06 -0.42 -10.79
CA THR A 41 -20.25 0.79 -10.88
C THR A 41 -20.14 1.26 -9.44
N GLU A 42 -19.12 0.78 -8.74
CA GLU A 42 -18.76 1.27 -7.42
C GLU A 42 -18.41 2.73 -7.65
N GLU A 43 -19.25 3.62 -7.13
CA GLU A 43 -18.82 4.98 -6.84
C GLU A 43 -17.44 4.89 -6.18
N PRO A 44 -16.51 5.80 -6.50
CA PRO A 44 -15.19 5.77 -5.88
C PRO A 44 -15.39 5.72 -4.37
N ALA A 45 -15.07 4.57 -3.76
CA ALA A 45 -15.22 4.39 -2.32
C ALA A 45 -14.45 5.53 -1.66
N ASP A 46 -15.10 6.26 -0.76
CA ASP A 46 -14.45 7.36 -0.06
C ASP A 46 -13.37 6.75 0.84
N ILE A 47 -12.12 6.80 0.36
CA ILE A 47 -10.95 6.29 1.08
C ILE A 47 -10.40 7.44 1.91
N LYS A 48 -10.66 7.40 3.22
CA LYS A 48 -10.10 8.35 4.16
C LYS A 48 -8.84 7.78 4.80
N VAL A 49 -7.68 8.35 4.46
CA VAL A 49 -6.39 7.95 5.07
C VAL A 49 -6.32 8.47 6.51
N ASN A 50 -5.85 7.62 7.43
CA ASN A 50 -5.43 8.06 8.76
C ASN A 50 -3.92 8.35 8.70
N GLU A 51 -3.55 9.62 8.62
CA GLU A 51 -2.15 10.06 8.49
C GLU A 51 -1.31 9.71 9.73
N ASP A 52 -1.87 9.86 10.94
CA ASP A 52 -1.14 9.60 12.19
C ASP A 52 -0.77 8.12 12.33
N LYS A 53 -1.75 7.22 12.14
CA LYS A 53 -1.51 5.76 12.17
C LYS A 53 -0.68 5.28 10.98
N THR A 54 -0.78 5.96 9.84
CA THR A 54 0.09 5.69 8.69
C THR A 54 1.54 6.09 8.99
N ALA A 55 1.76 7.22 9.66
CA ALA A 55 3.10 7.63 10.09
C ALA A 55 3.68 6.63 11.11
N GLU A 56 2.89 6.20 12.08
CA GLU A 56 3.29 5.18 13.07
C GLU A 56 3.76 3.88 12.39
N LEU A 57 3.01 3.37 11.40
CA LEU A 57 3.44 2.20 10.63
C LEU A 57 4.74 2.42 9.83
N LYS A 58 4.99 3.63 9.34
CA LYS A 58 6.23 3.93 8.59
C LYS A 58 7.46 3.97 9.50
N GLU A 59 7.28 4.15 10.79
CA GLU A 59 8.37 4.13 11.79
C GLU A 59 8.73 2.71 12.24
N GLU A 60 7.86 1.72 11.99
CA GLU A 60 8.12 0.32 12.32
C GLU A 60 9.32 -0.22 11.55
N LYS A 61 10.38 -0.57 12.28
CA LYS A 61 11.67 -0.99 11.69
C LYS A 61 11.58 -2.22 10.80
N ILE A 62 10.57 -3.07 11.01
CA ILE A 62 10.37 -4.30 10.25
C ILE A 62 9.58 -4.10 8.96
N LEU A 63 9.06 -2.89 8.73
CA LEU A 63 8.29 -2.54 7.54
C LEU A 63 9.12 -1.73 6.56
N THR A 64 8.88 -1.95 5.27
CA THR A 64 9.34 -1.08 4.18
C THR A 64 8.36 0.08 3.99
N ASN A 65 7.07 -0.17 4.20
CA ASN A 65 6.01 0.82 4.09
C ASN A 65 4.75 0.35 4.82
N GLY A 66 3.82 1.27 5.05
CA GLY A 66 2.51 0.95 5.59
C GLY A 66 1.49 2.05 5.31
N LYS A 67 0.21 1.69 5.43
CA LYS A 67 -0.91 2.63 5.29
C LYS A 67 -2.10 2.19 6.12
N VAL A 68 -2.71 3.13 6.83
CA VAL A 68 -4.00 2.95 7.51
C VAL A 68 -5.04 3.85 6.85
N TYR A 69 -6.20 3.28 6.52
CA TYR A 69 -7.29 4.01 5.89
C TYR A 69 -8.65 3.43 6.29
N VAL A 70 -9.68 4.25 6.19
CA VAL A 70 -11.07 3.84 6.32
C VAL A 70 -11.67 3.77 4.92
N GLN A 71 -12.30 2.65 4.61
CA GLN A 71 -13.02 2.42 3.35
C GLN A 71 -14.26 1.58 3.67
N ASP A 72 -15.42 1.92 3.10
CA ASP A 72 -16.66 1.16 3.26
C ASP A 72 -17.01 0.85 4.72
N ASN A 73 -16.88 1.85 5.60
CA ASN A 73 -17.10 1.74 7.06
C ASN A 73 -16.22 0.68 7.76
N LYS A 74 -15.03 0.42 7.20
CA LYS A 74 -14.04 -0.53 7.71
C LYS A 74 -12.67 0.12 7.79
N VAL A 75 -11.98 -0.14 8.88
CA VAL A 75 -10.60 0.31 9.06
C VAL A 75 -9.68 -0.75 8.47
N VAL A 76 -8.79 -0.35 7.58
CA VAL A 76 -7.83 -1.23 6.92
C VAL A 76 -6.42 -0.72 7.17
N ALA A 77 -5.56 -1.59 7.69
CA ALA A 77 -4.12 -1.37 7.75
C ALA A 77 -3.40 -2.34 6.81
N THR A 78 -2.55 -1.81 5.95
CA THR A 78 -1.69 -2.61 5.07
C THR A 78 -0.23 -2.37 5.46
N MET A 79 0.49 -3.45 5.75
CA MET A 79 1.89 -3.45 6.15
C MET A 79 2.72 -4.15 5.07
N ILE A 80 3.71 -3.47 4.51
CA ILE A 80 4.69 -4.06 3.59
C ILE A 80 5.92 -4.42 4.41
N VAL A 81 6.14 -5.72 4.60
CA VAL A 81 7.17 -6.27 5.47
C VAL A 81 8.48 -6.45 4.70
N LYS A 82 9.61 -6.19 5.35
CA LYS A 82 10.94 -6.44 4.77
C LYS A 82 11.20 -7.94 4.57
N ASP A 83 12.06 -8.27 3.61
CA ASP A 83 12.31 -9.67 3.23
C ASP A 83 13.05 -10.47 4.30
N ASP A 84 13.87 -9.81 5.10
CA ASP A 84 14.68 -10.40 6.18
C ASP A 84 13.89 -10.67 7.47
N VAL A 85 12.63 -10.23 7.54
CA VAL A 85 11.77 -10.37 8.71
C VAL A 85 11.03 -11.72 8.68
N SER A 86 10.94 -12.38 9.84
CA SER A 86 10.23 -13.64 9.96
C SER A 86 8.72 -13.47 9.81
N ASP A 87 8.04 -14.49 9.26
CA ASP A 87 6.57 -14.48 9.17
C ASP A 87 5.91 -14.39 10.54
N ALA A 88 6.56 -14.91 11.58
CA ALA A 88 6.06 -14.88 12.95
C ALA A 88 6.03 -13.46 13.50
N ASP A 89 7.11 -12.69 13.31
CA ASP A 89 7.20 -11.30 13.77
C ASP A 89 6.21 -10.40 13.02
N ALA A 90 6.07 -10.62 11.71
CA ALA A 90 5.08 -9.92 10.90
C ALA A 90 3.64 -10.19 11.37
N LYS A 91 3.32 -11.46 11.67
CA LYS A 91 2.01 -11.85 12.21
C LYS A 91 1.77 -11.28 13.61
N ALA A 92 2.80 -11.22 14.45
CA ALA A 92 2.72 -10.61 15.77
C ALA A 92 2.42 -9.11 15.66
N LEU A 93 3.11 -8.40 14.76
CA LEU A 93 2.87 -6.97 14.51
C LEU A 93 1.45 -6.74 13.97
N ALA A 94 1.00 -7.53 13.00
CA ALA A 94 -0.35 -7.43 12.45
C ALA A 94 -1.43 -7.59 13.55
N ASN A 95 -1.25 -8.56 14.46
CA ASN A 95 -2.15 -8.77 15.59
C ASN A 95 -2.13 -7.62 16.60
N LYS A 96 -0.96 -7.04 16.87
CA LYS A 96 -0.82 -5.86 17.75
C LYS A 96 -1.66 -4.70 17.22
N TYR A 97 -1.41 -4.28 15.97
CA TYR A 97 -2.12 -3.17 15.36
C TYR A 97 -3.61 -3.46 15.17
N ALA A 98 -4.02 -4.71 14.90
CA ALA A 98 -5.44 -5.03 14.80
C ALA A 98 -6.18 -4.72 16.11
N LYS A 99 -5.57 -5.04 17.27
CA LYS A 99 -6.16 -4.75 18.59
C LYS A 99 -6.17 -3.26 18.87
N GLU A 100 -5.05 -2.57 18.64
CA GLU A 100 -4.95 -1.11 18.87
C GLU A 100 -5.97 -0.35 18.02
N LEU A 101 -6.08 -0.68 16.73
CA LEU A 101 -7.07 -0.08 15.84
C LEU A 101 -8.50 -0.43 16.28
N LYS A 102 -8.75 -1.63 16.81
CA LYS A 102 -10.09 -1.97 17.30
C LYS A 102 -10.48 -1.17 18.55
N GLU A 103 -9.52 -0.90 19.44
CA GLU A 103 -9.75 -0.07 20.62
C GLU A 103 -10.08 1.38 20.27
N GLU A 104 -9.42 1.92 19.23
CA GLU A 104 -9.67 3.26 18.71
C GLU A 104 -10.99 3.34 17.92
N TYR A 105 -11.27 2.32 17.10
CA TYR A 105 -12.40 2.25 16.19
C TYR A 105 -13.45 1.22 16.62
N LYS A 106 -13.98 1.38 17.84
CA LYS A 106 -14.85 0.38 18.49
C LYS A 106 -16.04 -0.10 17.66
N ASN A 107 -16.63 0.80 16.86
CA ASN A 107 -17.84 0.53 16.09
C ASN A 107 -17.58 0.13 14.62
N MET A 108 -16.31 -0.02 14.21
CA MET A 108 -15.96 -0.42 12.86
C MET A 108 -15.23 -1.77 12.87
N PRO A 109 -15.46 -2.61 11.84
CA PRO A 109 -14.60 -3.75 11.59
C PRO A 109 -13.19 -3.28 11.24
N VAL A 110 -12.20 -4.04 11.70
CA VAL A 110 -10.79 -3.79 11.46
C VAL A 110 -10.21 -4.94 10.65
N ASN A 111 -9.43 -4.61 9.63
CA ASN A 111 -8.69 -5.57 8.82
C ASN A 111 -7.21 -5.15 8.73
N VAL A 112 -6.30 -6.00 9.20
CA VAL A 112 -4.86 -5.76 9.12
C VAL A 112 -4.20 -6.81 8.24
N MET A 113 -3.54 -6.36 7.19
CA MET A 113 -2.86 -7.19 6.21
C MET A 113 -1.35 -6.98 6.29
N ALA A 114 -0.60 -8.06 6.42
CA ALA A 114 0.85 -8.04 6.23
C ALA A 114 1.21 -8.71 4.90
N VAL A 115 1.97 -7.99 4.07
CA VAL A 115 2.40 -8.41 2.74
C VAL A 115 3.92 -8.49 2.71
N LYS A 116 4.46 -9.63 2.27
CA LYS A 116 5.90 -9.84 2.07
C LYS A 116 6.11 -10.56 0.74
N ASN A 117 7.03 -10.10 -0.11
CA ASN A 117 7.26 -10.67 -1.44
C ASN A 117 5.95 -10.87 -2.24
N ASP A 118 5.12 -9.82 -2.29
CA ASP A 118 3.80 -9.79 -2.94
C ASP A 118 2.79 -10.84 -2.44
N LYS A 119 3.07 -11.51 -1.32
CA LYS A 119 2.19 -12.49 -0.70
C LYS A 119 1.62 -11.95 0.60
N ASN A 120 0.32 -12.12 0.78
CA ASN A 120 -0.30 -11.89 2.08
C ASN A 120 0.16 -13.00 3.05
N ILE A 121 0.92 -12.61 4.08
CA ILE A 121 1.43 -13.51 5.12
C ILE A 121 0.63 -13.41 6.42
N ALA A 122 -0.20 -12.37 6.57
CA ALA A 122 -1.16 -12.22 7.66
C ALA A 122 -2.42 -11.46 7.21
N ASN A 123 -3.58 -11.90 7.69
CA ASN A 123 -4.88 -11.28 7.46
C ASN A 123 -5.69 -11.36 8.75
N VAL A 124 -5.57 -10.35 9.60
CA VAL A 124 -6.21 -10.29 10.92
C VAL A 124 -7.46 -9.45 10.81
N LYS A 125 -8.62 -10.03 11.14
CA LYS A 125 -9.92 -9.36 11.11
C LYS A 125 -10.55 -9.37 12.50
N ILE A 126 -11.05 -8.22 12.92
CA ILE A 126 -11.79 -8.05 14.17
C ILE A 126 -13.06 -7.28 13.84
N GLU A 127 -14.22 -7.83 14.21
CA GLU A 127 -15.53 -7.19 13.99
C GLU A 127 -15.85 -6.14 15.06
#